data_AF-A0A4Q2DN30-F1
#
_entry.id   AF-A0A4Q2DN30-F1
#
_cell.length_a   1.000
_cell.length_b   1.000
_cell.length_c   1.000
_cell.angle_alpha   90.00
_cell.angle_beta   90.00
_cell.angle_gamma   90.00
#
_symmetry.space_group_name_H-M   'P 1'
#
loop_
_entity.id
_entity.type
_entity.pdbx_description
1 polymer ?
#
loop_
_entity_poly.entity_id
_entity_poly.type
_entity_poly.pdbx_seq_one_letter_code
_entity_poly.pdbx_strand_id
1 'polypeptide(L)'
;HVTRKLHGGIQPLGDRIMTLILQLAQSAGRTSTVLEDAFLAVGALCGALESNFAPYIQPFLPYLYTALKAHEDAQLCTVAVGLIGDISRALGNQSAQYANSFMTVLLENLQSDLVGRNVKITILSTFGDIALAIGPAFEPYLATTMNVLQQAGAVEPNPVCGCVYGAMAGLLTRMIVQLDYDLVDYVAQLREGILEAYTGIVTGLKKTEGVNFLVPHVASILDLVQRCLGEEERLDSLLRLSYGLLGDLADCYPNGQIKQYFLQQWVVSELRTKQRMVPETKKTLRWAREMVRIATQ
;
A
#
# COMPACT_ATOMS: atom_id res chain seq x y z
N HIS A 1 11.91 -11.76 16.61
CA HIS A 1 12.76 -12.71 15.85
C HIS A 1 12.41 -14.19 16.05
N VAL A 2 12.07 -14.64 17.26
CA VAL A 2 11.69 -16.05 17.52
C VAL A 2 10.29 -16.39 16.99
N THR A 3 9.35 -15.45 17.08
CA THR A 3 7.97 -15.56 16.56
C THR A 3 7.91 -15.89 15.06
N ARG A 4 8.64 -15.15 14.23
CA ARG A 4 8.75 -15.39 12.78
C ARG A 4 9.43 -16.73 12.41
N LYS A 5 10.23 -17.32 13.31
CA LYS A 5 10.91 -18.60 13.04
C LYS A 5 10.07 -19.82 13.42
N LEU A 6 9.14 -19.69 14.38
CA LEU A 6 8.36 -20.82 14.91
C LEU A 6 7.01 -21.03 14.20
N HIS A 7 6.50 -20.04 13.44
CA HIS A 7 5.19 -20.11 12.77
C HIS A 7 4.11 -20.66 13.74
N GLY A 8 3.33 -21.67 13.33
CA GLY A 8 2.30 -22.29 14.19
C GLY A 8 2.81 -22.90 15.51
N GLY A 9 4.12 -23.15 15.65
CA GLY A 9 4.72 -23.63 16.91
C GLY A 9 4.70 -22.60 18.04
N ILE A 10 4.34 -21.34 17.78
CA ILE A 10 4.18 -20.33 18.82
C ILE A 10 2.80 -20.33 19.48
N GLN A 11 1.82 -21.03 18.90
CA GLN A 11 0.44 -21.06 19.41
C GLN A 11 0.35 -21.41 20.91
N PRO A 12 1.12 -22.38 21.46
CA PRO A 12 1.10 -22.68 22.91
C PRO A 12 1.60 -21.54 23.80
N LEU A 13 2.35 -20.59 23.24
CA LEU A 13 2.87 -19.42 23.93
C LEU A 13 2.09 -18.13 23.59
N GLY A 14 1.14 -18.19 22.64
CA GLY A 14 0.40 -17.03 22.14
C GLY A 14 -0.29 -16.24 23.25
N ASP A 15 -1.06 -16.95 24.09
CA ASP A 15 -1.76 -16.36 25.25
C ASP A 15 -0.80 -15.62 26.19
N ARG A 16 0.33 -16.27 26.52
CA ARG A 16 1.33 -15.71 27.43
C ARG A 16 1.99 -14.48 26.84
N ILE A 17 2.36 -14.53 25.55
CA ILE A 17 3.01 -13.40 24.88
C ILE A 17 2.04 -12.22 24.78
N MET A 18 0.79 -12.45 24.35
CA MET A 18 -0.20 -11.37 24.27
C MET A 18 -0.53 -10.78 25.63
N THR A 19 -0.62 -11.60 26.68
CA THR A 19 -0.81 -11.11 28.06
C THR A 19 0.33 -10.17 28.47
N LEU A 20 1.59 -10.55 28.22
CA LEU A 20 2.75 -9.73 28.53
C LEU A 20 2.80 -8.44 27.70
N ILE A 21 2.45 -8.52 26.41
CA ILE A 21 2.38 -7.35 25.52
C ILE A 21 1.30 -6.36 26.00
N LEU A 22 0.11 -6.84 26.38
CA LEU A 22 -0.96 -5.98 26.87
C LEU A 22 -0.58 -5.31 28.21
N GLN A 23 0.08 -6.05 29.11
CA GLN A 23 0.63 -5.49 30.34
C GLN A 23 1.70 -4.44 30.07
N LEU A 24 2.60 -4.71 29.13
CA LEU A 24 3.63 -3.76 28.71
C LEU A 24 2.99 -2.50 28.14
N ALA A 25 2.03 -2.63 27.21
CA ALA A 25 1.31 -1.50 26.62
C ALA A 25 0.55 -0.67 27.65
N GLN A 26 -0.03 -1.32 28.66
CA GLN A 26 -0.68 -0.62 29.78
C GLN A 26 0.33 0.13 30.66
N SER A 27 1.51 -0.44 30.90
CA SER A 27 2.55 0.14 31.76
C SER A 27 3.39 1.23 31.07
N ALA A 28 3.47 1.21 29.74
CA ALA A 28 4.32 2.11 28.97
C ALA A 28 3.93 3.60 29.10
N GLY A 29 2.68 3.91 29.49
CA GLY A 29 2.23 5.28 29.71
C GLY A 29 2.40 6.14 28.44
N ARG A 30 3.36 7.08 28.46
CA ARG A 30 3.71 7.96 27.32
C ARG A 30 5.01 7.54 26.60
N THR A 31 5.64 6.43 26.96
CA THR A 31 6.88 5.98 26.34
C THR A 31 6.58 5.30 25.01
N SER A 32 6.59 6.09 23.94
CA SER A 32 6.19 5.66 22.60
C SER A 32 7.03 4.51 22.03
N THR A 33 8.34 4.52 22.26
CA THR A 33 9.26 3.48 21.76
C THR A 33 8.94 2.08 22.28
N VAL A 34 8.44 1.97 23.52
CA VAL A 34 8.01 0.69 24.09
C VAL A 34 6.73 0.20 23.42
N LEU A 35 5.83 1.11 23.07
CA LEU A 35 4.60 0.80 22.33
C LEU A 35 4.90 0.39 20.88
N GLU A 36 5.85 1.05 20.22
CA GLU A 36 6.31 0.67 18.88
C GLU A 36 6.79 -0.78 18.84
N ASP A 37 7.73 -1.15 19.73
CA ASP A 37 8.27 -2.51 19.81
C ASP A 37 7.18 -3.54 20.15
N ALA A 38 6.24 -3.16 21.03
CA ALA A 38 5.09 -3.99 21.36
C ALA A 38 4.23 -4.25 20.13
N PHE A 39 3.92 -3.23 19.34
CA PHE A 39 3.08 -3.33 18.16
C PHE A 39 3.76 -4.13 17.05
N LEU A 40 5.07 -3.95 16.85
CA LEU A 40 5.86 -4.77 15.93
C LEU A 40 5.86 -6.25 16.36
N ALA A 41 5.89 -6.54 17.65
CA ALA A 41 5.75 -7.90 18.17
C ALA A 41 4.35 -8.48 17.90
N VAL A 42 3.29 -7.69 18.04
CA VAL A 42 1.91 -8.09 17.68
C VAL A 42 1.78 -8.35 16.18
N GLY A 43 2.34 -7.51 15.31
CA GLY A 43 2.34 -7.76 13.87
C GLY A 43 3.05 -9.06 13.50
N ALA A 44 4.18 -9.34 14.15
CA ALA A 44 4.87 -10.63 13.98
C ALA A 44 4.06 -11.83 14.51
N LEU A 45 3.21 -11.65 15.53
CA LEU A 45 2.27 -12.69 16.00
C LEU A 45 1.10 -12.87 15.04
N CYS A 46 0.56 -11.79 14.46
CA CYS A 46 -0.49 -11.85 13.45
C CYS A 46 -0.05 -12.75 12.30
N GLY A 47 1.15 -12.52 11.74
CA GLY A 47 1.70 -13.35 10.67
C GLY A 47 2.04 -14.79 11.06
N ALA A 48 2.28 -15.07 12.35
CA ALA A 48 2.62 -16.43 12.82
C ALA A 48 1.38 -17.26 13.20
N LEU A 49 0.34 -16.62 13.70
CA LEU A 49 -0.90 -17.25 14.17
C LEU A 49 -2.01 -17.24 13.11
N GLU A 50 -1.94 -16.31 12.15
CA GLU A 50 -2.95 -16.09 11.11
C GLU A 50 -4.36 -15.99 11.74
N SER A 51 -5.30 -16.79 11.26
CA SER A 51 -6.68 -16.86 11.78
C SER A 51 -6.77 -17.14 13.28
N ASN A 52 -5.77 -17.79 13.88
CA ASN A 52 -5.73 -18.04 15.34
C ASN A 52 -5.41 -16.79 16.16
N PHE A 53 -5.13 -15.64 15.53
CA PHE A 53 -4.98 -14.36 16.22
C PHE A 53 -6.33 -13.76 16.66
N ALA A 54 -7.46 -14.23 16.10
CA ALA A 54 -8.79 -13.69 16.34
C ALA A 54 -9.17 -13.48 17.83
N PRO A 55 -8.79 -14.34 18.80
CA PRO A 55 -9.12 -14.13 20.21
C PRO A 55 -8.44 -12.89 20.84
N TYR A 56 -7.31 -12.44 20.28
CA TYR A 56 -6.48 -11.40 20.90
C TYR A 56 -6.76 -9.99 20.38
N ILE A 57 -7.46 -9.85 19.24
CA ILE A 57 -7.67 -8.55 18.62
C ILE A 57 -8.53 -7.63 19.49
N GLN A 58 -9.65 -8.13 20.01
CA GLN A 58 -10.62 -7.32 20.76
C GLN A 58 -10.00 -6.63 21.99
N PRO A 59 -9.24 -7.34 22.86
CA PRO A 59 -8.50 -6.68 23.95
C PRO A 59 -7.44 -5.68 23.48
N PHE A 60 -6.90 -5.85 22.28
CA PHE A 60 -5.82 -5.02 21.76
C PHE A 60 -6.31 -3.73 21.06
N LEU A 61 -7.52 -3.73 20.51
CA LEU A 61 -8.09 -2.59 19.77
C LEU A 61 -8.01 -1.24 20.51
N PRO A 62 -8.29 -1.11 21.83
CA PRO A 62 -8.19 0.17 22.52
C PRO A 62 -6.77 0.78 22.49
N TYR A 63 -5.73 -0.05 22.52
CA TYR A 63 -4.34 0.39 22.43
C TYR A 63 -4.03 0.84 21.00
N LEU A 64 -4.48 0.06 20.01
CA LEU A 64 -4.33 0.40 18.59
C LEU A 64 -4.97 1.75 18.25
N TYR A 65 -6.23 1.97 18.66
CA TYR A 65 -6.92 3.23 18.38
C TYR A 65 -6.30 4.43 19.10
N THR A 66 -5.77 4.23 20.31
CA THR A 66 -5.02 5.29 21.02
C THR A 66 -3.76 5.68 20.24
N ALA A 67 -3.00 4.70 19.75
CA ALA A 67 -1.79 4.94 18.97
C ALA A 67 -2.09 5.62 17.62
N LEU A 68 -3.17 5.24 16.95
CA LEU A 68 -3.59 5.87 15.68
C LEU A 68 -3.93 7.35 15.81
N LYS A 69 -4.37 7.79 17.00
CA LYS A 69 -4.73 9.19 17.31
C LYS A 69 -3.56 10.01 17.86
N ALA A 70 -2.42 9.37 18.14
CA ALA A 70 -1.22 10.04 18.63
C ALA A 70 -0.45 10.72 17.49
N HIS A 71 -1.05 11.74 16.86
CA HIS A 71 -0.50 12.37 15.64
C HIS A 71 0.88 13.03 15.85
N GLU A 72 1.22 13.35 17.10
CA GLU A 72 2.54 13.88 17.48
C GLU A 72 3.68 12.87 17.32
N ASP A 73 3.36 11.57 17.29
CA ASP A 73 4.33 10.50 17.08
C ASP A 73 4.10 9.81 15.72
N ALA A 74 4.82 10.29 14.70
CA ALA A 74 4.72 9.76 13.36
C ALA A 74 5.18 8.30 13.25
N GLN A 75 6.13 7.86 14.08
CA GLN A 75 6.67 6.51 14.01
C GLN A 75 5.69 5.51 14.61
N LEU A 76 5.18 5.79 15.82
CA LEU A 76 4.14 4.97 16.43
C LEU A 76 2.89 4.90 15.56
N CYS A 77 2.48 6.03 14.96
CA CYS A 77 1.35 6.04 14.03
C CYS A 77 1.62 5.17 12.79
N THR A 78 2.82 5.24 12.20
CA THR A 78 3.23 4.38 11.07
C THR A 78 3.14 2.90 11.43
N VAL A 79 3.68 2.50 12.59
CA VAL A 79 3.64 1.12 13.08
C VAL A 79 2.20 0.67 13.35
N ALA A 80 1.37 1.54 13.93
CA ALA A 80 -0.04 1.26 14.20
C ALA A 80 -0.86 1.08 12.91
N VAL A 81 -0.64 1.92 11.90
CA VAL A 81 -1.28 1.77 10.59
C VAL A 81 -0.84 0.45 9.92
N GLY A 82 0.46 0.15 9.90
CA GLY A 82 0.96 -1.12 9.35
C GLY A 82 0.38 -2.35 10.05
N LEU A 83 0.14 -2.27 11.36
CA LEU A 83 -0.48 -3.34 12.13
C LEU A 83 -1.94 -3.60 11.71
N ILE A 84 -2.69 -2.61 11.23
CA ILE A 84 -4.01 -2.84 10.61
C ILE A 84 -3.87 -3.74 9.38
N GLY A 85 -2.85 -3.51 8.54
CA GLY A 85 -2.55 -4.34 7.38
C GLY A 85 -2.21 -5.78 7.79
N ASP A 86 -1.33 -5.95 8.78
CA ASP A 86 -0.97 -7.28 9.32
C ASP A 86 -2.18 -8.03 9.90
N ILE A 87 -3.03 -7.35 10.67
CA ILE A 87 -4.27 -7.92 11.23
C ILE A 87 -5.22 -8.33 10.09
N SER A 88 -5.41 -7.47 9.09
CA SER A 88 -6.31 -7.73 7.96
C SER A 88 -5.85 -8.97 7.19
N ARG A 89 -4.56 -9.04 6.84
CA ARG A 89 -3.97 -10.20 6.15
C ARG A 89 -4.06 -11.48 7.00
N ALA A 90 -3.77 -11.41 8.30
CA ALA A 90 -3.79 -12.57 9.18
C ALA A 90 -5.20 -13.16 9.37
N LEU A 91 -6.20 -12.29 9.54
CA LEU A 91 -7.58 -12.71 9.80
C LEU A 91 -8.39 -12.97 8.52
N GLY A 92 -7.95 -12.46 7.37
CA GLY A 92 -8.65 -12.56 6.09
C GLY A 92 -10.09 -12.05 6.22
N ASN A 93 -11.06 -12.85 5.75
CA ASN A 93 -12.49 -12.51 5.83
C ASN A 93 -13.00 -12.19 7.25
N GLN A 94 -12.38 -12.73 8.31
CA GLN A 94 -12.78 -12.43 9.70
C GLN A 94 -12.50 -10.97 10.08
N SER A 95 -11.62 -10.29 9.34
CA SER A 95 -11.31 -8.86 9.55
C SER A 95 -12.44 -7.93 9.10
N ALA A 96 -13.41 -8.42 8.31
CA ALA A 96 -14.51 -7.61 7.77
C ALA A 96 -15.33 -6.90 8.85
N GLN A 97 -15.49 -7.50 10.03
CA GLN A 97 -16.20 -6.89 11.16
C GLN A 97 -15.49 -5.64 11.72
N TYR A 98 -14.19 -5.49 11.47
CA TYR A 98 -13.37 -4.35 11.91
C TYR A 98 -13.15 -3.31 10.80
N ALA A 99 -13.41 -3.68 9.54
CA ALA A 99 -13.10 -2.88 8.36
C ALA A 99 -13.71 -1.48 8.43
N ASN A 100 -14.97 -1.34 8.88
CA ASN A 100 -15.60 -0.02 8.98
C ASN A 100 -14.84 0.92 9.94
N SER A 101 -14.49 0.41 11.12
CA SER A 101 -13.75 1.19 12.12
C SER A 101 -12.33 1.51 11.66
N PHE A 102 -11.65 0.58 10.99
CA PHE A 102 -10.33 0.81 10.41
C PHE A 102 -10.38 1.84 9.28
N MET A 103 -11.30 1.70 8.32
CA MET A 103 -11.42 2.66 7.22
C MET A 103 -11.77 4.05 7.73
N THR A 104 -12.63 4.18 8.74
CA THR A 104 -12.99 5.48 9.33
C THR A 104 -11.77 6.18 9.91
N VAL A 105 -11.02 5.53 10.81
CA VAL A 105 -9.85 6.16 11.46
C VAL A 105 -8.71 6.46 10.46
N LEU A 106 -8.51 5.60 9.45
CA LEU A 106 -7.52 5.82 8.41
C LEU A 106 -7.86 7.04 7.54
N LEU A 107 -9.13 7.20 7.16
CA LEU A 107 -9.60 8.36 6.40
C LEU A 107 -9.52 9.66 7.23
N GLU A 108 -9.88 9.62 8.51
CA GLU A 108 -9.70 10.75 9.44
C GLU A 108 -8.21 11.18 9.52
N ASN A 109 -7.30 10.21 9.65
CA ASN A 109 -5.86 10.47 9.70
C ASN A 109 -5.32 11.06 8.39
N LEU A 110 -5.83 10.65 7.23
CA LEU A 110 -5.44 11.24 5.94
C LEU A 110 -5.83 12.72 5.82
N GLN A 111 -7.00 13.08 6.36
CA GLN A 111 -7.51 14.46 6.34
C GLN A 111 -6.79 15.39 7.33
N SER A 112 -6.08 14.83 8.33
CA SER A 112 -5.33 15.61 9.31
C SER A 112 -4.04 16.19 8.72
N ASP A 113 -3.83 17.49 8.93
CA ASP A 113 -2.57 18.19 8.59
C ASP A 113 -1.44 17.89 9.59
N LEU A 114 -1.77 17.33 10.76
CA LEU A 114 -0.80 16.95 11.78
C LEU A 114 -0.11 15.62 11.45
N VAL A 115 -0.72 14.80 10.58
CA VAL A 115 -0.20 13.48 10.23
C VAL A 115 0.93 13.62 9.20
N GLY A 116 2.10 13.08 9.55
CA GLY A 116 3.29 13.11 8.70
C GLY A 116 3.08 12.42 7.34
N ARG A 117 3.77 12.93 6.33
CA ARG A 117 3.67 12.45 4.94
C ARG A 117 3.91 10.94 4.79
N ASN A 118 4.88 10.37 5.52
CA ASN A 118 5.19 8.93 5.48
C ASN A 118 4.04 8.08 6.02
N VAL A 119 3.39 8.53 7.10
CA VAL A 119 2.21 7.87 7.65
C VAL A 119 1.10 7.83 6.61
N LYS A 120 0.88 8.93 5.87
CA LYS A 120 -0.12 8.98 4.81
C LYS A 120 0.15 7.94 3.71
N ILE A 121 1.41 7.76 3.30
CA ILE A 121 1.78 6.70 2.33
C ILE A 121 1.41 5.32 2.89
N THR A 122 1.76 5.03 4.15
CA THR A 122 1.41 3.75 4.80
C THR A 122 -0.10 3.54 4.91
N ILE A 123 -0.88 4.60 5.14
CA ILE A 123 -2.35 4.50 5.14
C ILE A 123 -2.86 4.08 3.77
N LEU A 124 -2.34 4.69 2.69
CA LEU A 124 -2.77 4.37 1.32
C LEU A 124 -2.52 2.89 0.98
N SER A 125 -1.32 2.37 1.27
CA SER A 125 -1.01 0.95 1.02
C SER A 125 -1.87 0.02 1.88
N THR A 126 -2.19 0.41 3.12
CA THR A 126 -3.05 -0.35 4.04
C THR A 126 -4.48 -0.51 3.51
N PHE A 127 -4.99 0.43 2.70
CA PHE A 127 -6.27 0.23 2.02
C PHE A 127 -6.26 -1.00 1.11
N GLY A 128 -5.14 -1.24 0.41
CA GLY A 128 -4.93 -2.44 -0.39
C GLY A 128 -4.95 -3.72 0.45
N ASP A 129 -4.35 -3.68 1.64
CA ASP A 129 -4.32 -4.84 2.55
C ASP A 129 -5.70 -5.22 3.07
N ILE A 130 -6.50 -4.22 3.44
CA ILE A 130 -7.89 -4.43 3.87
C ILE A 130 -8.70 -4.99 2.70
N ALA A 131 -8.58 -4.39 1.50
CA ALA A 131 -9.31 -4.83 0.31
C ALA A 131 -8.93 -6.27 -0.09
N LEU A 132 -7.63 -6.61 -0.02
CA LEU A 132 -7.13 -7.95 -0.29
C LEU A 132 -7.70 -8.97 0.71
N ALA A 133 -7.83 -8.59 1.98
CA ALA A 133 -8.30 -9.48 3.04
C ALA A 133 -9.80 -9.77 3.00
N ILE A 134 -10.62 -8.76 2.65
CA ILE A 134 -12.10 -8.86 2.74
C ILE A 134 -12.80 -9.00 1.38
N GLY A 135 -12.05 -8.84 0.28
CA GLY A 135 -12.53 -9.04 -1.09
C GLY A 135 -13.79 -8.21 -1.41
N PRO A 136 -14.90 -8.83 -1.88
CA PRO A 136 -16.13 -8.12 -2.24
C PRO A 136 -16.73 -7.27 -1.12
N ALA A 137 -16.48 -7.61 0.15
CA ALA A 137 -16.95 -6.80 1.29
C ALA A 137 -16.30 -5.41 1.36
N PHE A 138 -15.30 -5.13 0.51
CA PHE A 138 -14.69 -3.82 0.36
C PHE A 138 -15.51 -2.83 -0.48
N GLU A 139 -16.56 -3.30 -1.18
CA GLU A 139 -17.43 -2.47 -2.04
C GLU A 139 -17.86 -1.13 -1.39
N PRO A 140 -18.30 -1.07 -0.11
CA PRO A 140 -18.76 0.18 0.50
C PRO A 140 -17.69 1.27 0.58
N TYR A 141 -16.41 0.89 0.58
CA TYR A 141 -15.28 1.81 0.70
C TYR A 141 -14.60 2.10 -0.64
N LEU A 142 -14.86 1.27 -1.66
CA LEU A 142 -14.14 1.27 -2.94
C LEU A 142 -14.13 2.64 -3.61
N ALA A 143 -15.30 3.27 -3.78
CA ALA A 143 -15.40 4.54 -4.48
C ALA A 143 -14.61 5.65 -3.78
N THR A 144 -14.72 5.73 -2.45
CA THR A 144 -13.98 6.70 -1.64
C THR A 144 -12.47 6.45 -1.72
N THR A 145 -12.04 5.19 -1.57
CA THR A 145 -10.63 4.80 -1.67
C THR A 145 -10.06 5.13 -3.05
N MET A 146 -10.77 4.82 -4.13
CA MET A 146 -10.34 5.12 -5.50
C MET A 146 -10.16 6.63 -5.72
N ASN A 147 -11.08 7.46 -5.23
CA ASN A 147 -10.95 8.92 -5.32
C ASN A 147 -9.72 9.45 -4.56
N VAL A 148 -9.47 8.94 -3.35
CA VAL A 148 -8.29 9.31 -2.55
C VAL A 148 -6.99 8.91 -3.27
N LEU A 149 -6.92 7.67 -3.77
CA LEU A 149 -5.74 7.17 -4.49
C LEU A 149 -5.48 7.95 -5.78
N GLN A 150 -6.54 8.32 -6.52
CA GLN A 150 -6.43 9.14 -7.72
C GLN A 150 -5.89 10.54 -7.40
N GLN A 151 -6.40 11.20 -6.36
CA GLN A 151 -5.93 12.52 -5.94
C GLN A 151 -4.48 12.49 -5.46
N ALA A 152 -4.11 11.50 -4.65
CA ALA A 152 -2.74 11.34 -4.17
C ALA A 152 -1.77 11.02 -5.32
N GLY A 153 -2.19 10.22 -6.31
CA GLY A 153 -1.38 9.88 -7.49
C GLY A 153 -1.24 11.00 -8.51
N ALA A 154 -1.98 12.10 -8.35
CA ALA A 154 -1.86 13.32 -9.15
C ALA A 154 -0.81 14.30 -8.60
N VAL A 155 -0.20 14.01 -7.44
CA VAL A 155 0.90 14.80 -6.92
C VAL A 155 2.12 14.64 -7.84
N GLU A 156 2.60 15.78 -8.34
CA GLU A 156 3.82 15.87 -9.13
C GLU A 156 4.91 16.61 -8.35
N PRO A 157 6.19 16.26 -8.55
CA PRO A 157 7.29 17.09 -8.08
C PRO A 157 7.19 18.43 -8.82
N ASN A 158 7.04 19.54 -8.10
CA ASN A 158 6.92 20.86 -8.73
C ASN A 158 8.20 21.16 -9.55
N PRO A 159 8.11 21.50 -10.85
CA PRO A 159 9.29 21.80 -11.66
C PRO A 159 9.84 23.20 -11.33
N VAL A 160 10.49 23.36 -10.19
CA VAL A 160 11.29 24.56 -9.89
C VAL A 160 12.78 24.27 -10.01
N CYS A 161 13.22 23.44 -10.97
CA CYS A 161 14.65 23.07 -10.98
C CYS A 161 15.31 22.69 -12.31
N GLY A 162 14.67 22.92 -13.46
CA GLY A 162 15.34 22.69 -14.76
C GLY A 162 15.97 23.94 -15.36
N CYS A 163 15.26 25.08 -15.29
CA CYS A 163 15.50 26.21 -16.17
C CYS A 163 16.22 27.40 -15.52
N VAL A 164 16.32 27.43 -14.18
CA VAL A 164 16.85 28.59 -13.43
C VAL A 164 18.32 28.42 -13.03
N TYR A 165 18.89 27.22 -13.17
CA TYR A 165 20.29 26.94 -12.85
C TYR A 165 21.27 27.29 -13.98
N GLY A 166 20.84 28.15 -14.91
CA GLY A 166 21.74 28.94 -15.73
C GLY A 166 22.48 29.97 -14.87
N ALA A 167 23.69 29.61 -14.44
CA ALA A 167 24.75 30.52 -14.01
C ALA A 167 24.65 31.24 -12.65
N MET A 168 24.03 30.65 -11.60
CA MET A 168 24.22 31.16 -10.23
C MET A 168 24.51 30.06 -9.20
N ALA A 169 25.80 29.76 -9.02
CA ALA A 169 26.31 28.76 -8.10
C ALA A 169 26.52 29.37 -6.70
N GLY A 170 25.56 29.14 -5.79
CA GLY A 170 25.64 29.56 -4.38
C GLY A 170 25.09 28.51 -3.40
N LEU A 171 25.26 28.75 -2.10
CA LEU A 171 24.84 27.86 -1.00
C LEU A 171 23.32 27.59 -0.96
N LEU A 172 22.50 28.56 -1.43
CA LEU A 172 21.05 28.43 -1.54
C LEU A 172 20.64 27.39 -2.60
N THR A 173 21.41 27.25 -3.69
CA THR A 173 21.18 26.23 -4.73
C THR A 173 21.26 24.83 -4.16
N ARG A 174 22.21 24.53 -3.27
CA ARG A 174 22.33 23.20 -2.65
C ARG A 174 21.14 22.86 -1.77
N MET A 175 20.62 23.84 -1.03
CA MET A 175 19.45 23.63 -0.17
C MET A 175 18.16 23.45 -0.99
N ILE A 176 17.99 24.22 -2.06
CA ILE A 176 16.84 24.08 -2.98
C ILE A 176 16.91 22.74 -3.72
N VAL A 177 18.08 22.36 -4.23
CA VAL A 177 18.31 21.07 -4.90
C VAL A 177 18.04 19.90 -3.93
N GLN A 178 18.44 19.98 -2.66
CA GLN A 178 18.12 18.95 -1.67
C GLN A 178 16.61 18.83 -1.40
N LEU A 179 15.90 19.95 -1.26
CA LEU A 179 14.45 19.96 -1.08
C LEU A 179 13.71 19.36 -2.29
N ASP A 180 14.22 19.58 -3.51
CA ASP A 180 13.68 18.99 -4.73
C ASP A 180 13.93 17.49 -4.80
N TYR A 181 15.13 17.01 -4.43
CA TYR A 181 15.42 15.57 -4.36
C TYR A 181 14.56 14.86 -3.31
N ASP A 182 14.41 15.45 -2.12
CA ASP A 182 13.54 14.89 -1.06
C ASP A 182 12.07 14.82 -1.52
N LEU A 183 11.62 15.79 -2.35
CA LEU A 183 10.27 15.77 -2.91
C LEU A 183 10.11 14.70 -3.99
N VAL A 184 11.11 14.53 -4.86
CA VAL A 184 11.12 13.47 -5.89
C VAL A 184 11.07 12.08 -5.24
N ASP A 185 11.92 11.83 -4.24
CA ASP A 185 11.93 10.57 -3.49
C ASP A 185 10.60 10.33 -2.76
N TYR A 186 10.02 11.38 -2.17
CA TYR A 186 8.71 11.30 -1.56
C TYR A 186 7.61 10.94 -2.58
N VAL A 187 7.60 11.58 -3.76
CA VAL A 187 6.62 11.29 -4.81
C VAL A 187 6.78 9.86 -5.32
N ALA A 188 8.02 9.36 -5.46
CA ALA A 188 8.28 7.97 -5.82
C ALA A 188 7.69 7.01 -4.77
N GLN A 189 7.98 7.21 -3.48
CA GLN A 189 7.42 6.39 -2.39
C GLN A 189 5.89 6.48 -2.32
N LEU A 190 5.32 7.65 -2.58
CA LEU A 190 3.87 7.85 -2.66
C LEU A 190 3.26 7.03 -3.79
N ARG A 191 3.87 7.05 -4.98
CA ARG A 191 3.43 6.27 -6.14
C ARG A 191 3.56 4.77 -5.88
N GLU A 192 4.62 4.32 -5.22
CA GLU A 192 4.77 2.92 -4.79
C GLU A 192 3.61 2.51 -3.87
N GLY A 193 3.33 3.27 -2.81
CA GLY A 193 2.24 2.97 -1.88
C GLY A 193 0.86 2.94 -2.55
N ILE A 194 0.61 3.81 -3.52
CA ILE A 194 -0.65 3.82 -4.29
C ILE A 194 -0.74 2.61 -5.23
N LEU A 195 0.36 2.24 -5.91
CA LEU A 195 0.39 1.05 -6.76
C LEU A 195 0.20 -0.23 -5.94
N GLU A 196 0.77 -0.31 -4.74
CA GLU A 196 0.51 -1.40 -3.78
C GLU A 196 -0.96 -1.44 -3.37
N ALA A 197 -1.56 -0.29 -3.07
CA ALA A 197 -2.97 -0.17 -2.74
C ALA A 197 -3.86 -0.71 -3.88
N TYR A 198 -3.63 -0.25 -5.11
CA TYR A 198 -4.36 -0.73 -6.28
C TYR A 198 -4.14 -2.23 -6.51
N THR A 199 -2.91 -2.73 -6.33
CA THR A 199 -2.61 -4.16 -6.45
C THR A 199 -3.42 -4.98 -5.43
N GLY A 200 -3.49 -4.53 -4.18
CA GLY A 200 -4.29 -5.17 -3.13
C GLY A 200 -5.79 -5.17 -3.46
N ILE A 201 -6.33 -4.05 -3.94
CA ILE A 201 -7.74 -3.94 -4.34
C ILE A 201 -8.07 -4.83 -5.54
N VAL A 202 -7.27 -4.76 -6.60
CA VAL A 202 -7.46 -5.56 -7.82
C VAL A 202 -7.36 -7.05 -7.48
N THR A 203 -6.34 -7.44 -6.71
CA THR A 203 -6.15 -8.84 -6.31
C THR A 203 -7.26 -9.34 -5.36
N GLY A 204 -7.73 -8.50 -4.44
CA GLY A 204 -8.83 -8.85 -3.53
C GLY A 204 -10.16 -9.11 -4.23
N LEU A 205 -10.42 -8.38 -5.33
CA LEU A 205 -11.64 -8.55 -6.13
C LEU A 205 -11.48 -9.56 -7.28
N LYS A 206 -10.25 -9.98 -7.59
CA LYS A 206 -9.94 -10.95 -8.64
C LYS A 206 -10.63 -12.28 -8.40
N LYS A 207 -11.26 -12.83 -9.45
CA LYS A 207 -12.04 -14.10 -9.39
C LYS A 207 -13.19 -14.07 -8.38
N THR A 208 -13.70 -12.89 -8.05
CA THR A 208 -14.90 -12.69 -7.24
C THR A 208 -16.00 -12.03 -8.06
N GLU A 209 -17.23 -12.01 -7.55
CA GLU A 209 -18.34 -11.27 -8.14
C GLU A 209 -18.12 -9.75 -8.16
N GLY A 210 -17.28 -9.25 -7.25
CA GLY A 210 -16.94 -7.83 -7.12
C GLY A 210 -15.95 -7.31 -8.15
N VAL A 211 -15.42 -8.16 -9.05
CA VAL A 211 -14.48 -7.73 -10.09
C VAL A 211 -15.08 -6.63 -10.98
N ASN A 212 -16.40 -6.66 -11.21
CA ASN A 212 -17.09 -5.66 -12.04
C ASN A 212 -17.09 -4.26 -11.41
N PHE A 213 -16.93 -4.16 -10.08
CA PHE A 213 -16.82 -2.87 -9.40
C PHE A 213 -15.58 -2.08 -9.80
N LEU A 214 -14.55 -2.76 -10.34
CA LEU A 214 -13.31 -2.12 -10.79
C LEU A 214 -13.45 -1.43 -12.14
N VAL A 215 -14.38 -1.84 -13.01
CA VAL A 215 -14.48 -1.36 -14.41
C VAL A 215 -14.49 0.17 -14.51
N PRO A 216 -15.27 0.91 -13.70
CA PRO A 216 -15.28 2.38 -13.74
C PRO A 216 -13.93 3.04 -13.37
N HIS A 217 -13.07 2.33 -12.64
CA HIS A 217 -11.80 2.83 -12.10
C HIS A 217 -10.58 2.39 -12.91
N VAL A 218 -10.74 1.53 -13.92
CA VAL A 218 -9.63 1.01 -14.73
C VAL A 218 -8.83 2.13 -15.40
N ALA A 219 -9.51 3.15 -15.92
CA ALA A 219 -8.85 4.29 -16.56
C ALA A 219 -7.90 5.02 -15.59
N SER A 220 -8.38 5.39 -14.41
CA SER A 220 -7.58 6.12 -13.41
C SER A 220 -6.41 5.29 -12.87
N ILE A 221 -6.57 3.96 -12.76
CA ILE A 221 -5.47 3.07 -12.37
C ILE A 221 -4.39 3.07 -13.46
N LEU A 222 -4.81 2.91 -14.72
CA LEU A 222 -3.88 2.87 -15.86
C LEU A 222 -3.20 4.21 -16.12
N ASP A 223 -3.85 5.34 -15.81
CA ASP A 223 -3.22 6.66 -15.88
C ASP A 223 -2.00 6.76 -14.95
N LEU A 224 -2.11 6.24 -13.72
CA LEU A 224 -0.98 6.21 -12.79
C LEU A 224 0.12 5.25 -13.29
N VAL A 225 -0.25 4.06 -13.75
CA VAL A 225 0.69 3.09 -14.35
C VAL A 225 1.46 3.72 -15.51
N GLN A 226 0.76 4.43 -16.40
CA GLN A 226 1.37 5.11 -17.53
C GLN A 226 2.34 6.20 -17.07
N ARG A 227 1.97 6.99 -16.06
CA ARG A 227 2.87 8.01 -15.49
C ARG A 227 4.14 7.41 -14.91
N CYS A 228 4.03 6.39 -14.07
CA CYS A 228 5.18 5.72 -13.45
C CYS A 228 6.10 5.08 -14.51
N LEU A 229 5.52 4.49 -15.56
CA LEU A 229 6.30 3.95 -16.68
C LEU A 229 6.88 5.06 -17.56
N GLY A 230 6.30 6.26 -17.58
CA GLY A 230 6.75 7.40 -18.38
C GLY A 230 7.89 8.22 -17.79
N GLU A 231 8.27 7.98 -16.53
CA GLU A 231 9.34 8.74 -15.85
C GLU A 231 10.70 8.54 -16.54
N GLU A 232 11.54 9.59 -16.51
CA GLU A 232 12.92 9.53 -17.01
C GLU A 232 13.77 8.60 -16.14
N GLU A 233 13.63 8.73 -14.82
CA GLU A 233 14.27 7.87 -13.83
C GLU A 233 13.36 6.70 -13.46
N ARG A 234 13.47 5.61 -14.20
CA ARG A 234 12.63 4.43 -13.99
C ARG A 234 13.16 3.55 -12.85
N LEU A 235 12.67 3.80 -11.63
CA LEU A 235 12.96 2.95 -10.45
C LEU A 235 12.42 1.53 -10.64
N ASP A 236 13.23 0.51 -10.29
CA ASP A 236 12.88 -0.90 -10.52
C ASP A 236 11.62 -1.33 -9.75
N SER A 237 11.43 -0.82 -8.54
CA SER A 237 10.25 -1.02 -7.70
C SER A 237 8.98 -0.53 -8.39
N LEU A 238 8.96 0.72 -8.87
CA LEU A 238 7.85 1.33 -9.60
C LEU A 238 7.56 0.58 -10.90
N LEU A 239 8.58 0.20 -11.66
CA LEU A 239 8.42 -0.61 -12.87
C LEU A 239 7.74 -1.94 -12.57
N ARG A 240 8.24 -2.66 -11.55
CA ARG A 240 7.71 -3.98 -11.17
C ARG A 240 6.26 -3.89 -10.70
N LEU A 241 5.92 -2.92 -9.85
CA LEU A 241 4.55 -2.68 -9.39
C LEU A 241 3.63 -2.31 -10.55
N SER A 242 4.09 -1.43 -11.45
CA SER A 242 3.32 -0.99 -12.62
C SER A 242 3.01 -2.14 -13.58
N TYR A 243 4.01 -2.98 -13.91
CA TYR A 243 3.79 -4.16 -14.74
C TYR A 243 2.95 -5.22 -14.04
N GLY A 244 3.16 -5.41 -12.73
CA GLY A 244 2.35 -6.30 -11.90
C GLY A 244 0.87 -5.93 -11.98
N LEU A 245 0.56 -4.68 -11.68
CA LEU A 245 -0.80 -4.15 -11.70
C LEU A 245 -1.46 -4.21 -13.09
N LEU A 246 -0.71 -3.89 -14.16
CA LEU A 246 -1.18 -4.05 -15.53
C LEU A 246 -1.55 -5.51 -15.85
N GLY A 247 -0.72 -6.46 -15.42
CA GLY A 247 -0.98 -7.88 -15.58
C GLY A 247 -2.15 -8.38 -14.72
N ASP A 248 -2.28 -7.90 -13.49
CA ASP A 248 -3.38 -8.28 -12.59
C ASP A 248 -4.73 -7.77 -13.12
N LEU A 249 -4.78 -6.54 -13.65
CA LEU A 249 -5.95 -6.04 -14.35
C LEU A 249 -6.30 -6.92 -15.56
N ALA A 250 -5.31 -7.30 -16.38
CA ALA A 250 -5.58 -8.15 -17.53
C ALA A 250 -6.10 -9.54 -17.12
N ASP A 251 -5.53 -10.14 -16.07
CA ASP A 251 -5.95 -11.44 -15.54
C ASP A 251 -7.34 -11.39 -14.87
N CYS A 252 -7.80 -10.21 -14.42
CA CYS A 252 -9.18 -10.04 -13.95
C CYS A 252 -10.22 -10.12 -15.08
N TYR A 253 -9.83 -9.82 -16.32
CA TYR A 253 -10.75 -9.64 -17.44
C TYR A 253 -10.33 -10.43 -18.70
N PRO A 254 -10.18 -11.77 -18.61
CA PRO A 254 -9.69 -12.58 -19.72
C PRO A 254 -10.63 -12.60 -20.94
N ASN A 255 -11.90 -12.26 -20.77
CA ASN A 255 -12.91 -12.24 -21.84
C ASN A 255 -13.00 -10.89 -22.58
N GLY A 256 -12.00 -10.02 -22.42
CA GLY A 256 -11.89 -8.77 -23.19
C GLY A 256 -12.85 -7.65 -22.83
N GLN A 257 -13.43 -7.68 -21.62
CA GLN A 257 -14.36 -6.65 -21.12
C GLN A 257 -13.72 -5.25 -21.09
N ILE A 258 -12.41 -5.17 -20.83
CA ILE A 258 -11.64 -3.91 -20.81
C ILE A 258 -10.56 -3.86 -21.89
N LYS A 259 -10.67 -4.69 -22.96
CA LYS A 259 -9.63 -4.81 -24.00
C LYS A 259 -9.24 -3.48 -24.65
N GLN A 260 -10.18 -2.54 -24.75
CA GLN A 260 -9.94 -1.22 -25.33
C GLN A 260 -8.83 -0.44 -24.62
N TYR A 261 -8.65 -0.66 -23.31
CA TYR A 261 -7.59 -0.01 -22.54
C TYR A 261 -6.22 -0.65 -22.83
N PHE A 262 -6.17 -1.97 -22.98
CA PHE A 262 -4.92 -2.68 -23.29
C PHE A 262 -4.43 -2.50 -24.74
N LEU A 263 -5.33 -2.12 -25.65
CA LEU A 263 -5.01 -1.84 -27.04
C LEU A 263 -4.52 -0.40 -27.28
N GLN A 264 -4.45 0.44 -26.23
CA GLN A 264 -3.89 1.78 -26.35
C GLN A 264 -2.42 1.74 -26.76
N GLN A 265 -1.98 2.70 -27.58
CA GLN A 265 -0.63 2.70 -28.17
C GLN A 265 0.48 2.61 -27.13
N TRP A 266 0.36 3.35 -26.02
CA TRP A 266 1.38 3.38 -24.97
C TRP A 266 1.55 2.00 -24.30
N VAL A 267 0.45 1.25 -24.08
CA VAL A 267 0.50 -0.10 -23.51
C VAL A 267 1.22 -1.04 -24.48
N VAL A 268 0.84 -1.00 -25.76
CA VAL A 268 1.42 -1.86 -26.79
C VAL A 268 2.91 -1.57 -26.98
N SER A 269 3.32 -0.29 -26.95
CA SER A 269 4.72 0.09 -27.05
C SER A 269 5.52 -0.33 -25.82
N GLU A 270 4.99 -0.06 -24.62
CA GLU A 270 5.70 -0.35 -23.37
C GLU A 270 5.84 -1.86 -23.16
N LEU A 271 4.79 -2.65 -23.45
CA LEU A 271 4.89 -4.11 -23.40
C LEU A 271 5.92 -4.67 -24.38
N ARG A 272 6.33 -3.94 -25.42
CA ARG A 272 7.39 -4.34 -26.38
C ARG A 272 8.75 -3.73 -26.07
N THR A 273 8.89 -3.00 -24.96
CA THR A 273 10.15 -2.36 -24.58
C THR A 273 11.30 -3.37 -24.53
N LYS A 274 12.48 -2.92 -24.98
CA LYS A 274 13.74 -3.67 -24.92
C LYS A 274 14.70 -3.07 -23.91
N GLN A 275 14.22 -2.17 -23.05
CA GLN A 275 15.03 -1.54 -22.01
C GLN A 275 15.67 -2.61 -21.11
N ARG A 276 16.89 -2.31 -20.65
CA ARG A 276 17.57 -3.13 -19.65
C ARG A 276 16.84 -3.00 -18.31
N MET A 277 16.50 -4.14 -17.72
CA MET A 277 15.80 -4.24 -16.43
C MET A 277 16.43 -5.37 -15.62
N VAL A 278 16.20 -5.35 -14.31
CA VAL A 278 16.58 -6.41 -13.39
C VAL A 278 15.78 -7.70 -13.74
N PRO A 279 16.33 -8.92 -13.55
CA PRO A 279 15.67 -10.15 -14.01
C PRO A 279 14.23 -10.35 -13.52
N GLU A 280 13.95 -9.98 -12.28
CA GLU A 280 12.65 -10.06 -11.62
C GLU A 280 11.61 -9.16 -12.31
N THR A 281 11.97 -7.91 -12.61
CA THR A 281 11.11 -6.96 -13.33
C THR A 281 10.85 -7.41 -14.75
N LYS A 282 11.88 -7.96 -15.42
CA LYS A 282 11.72 -8.58 -16.76
C LYS A 282 10.81 -9.81 -16.75
N LYS A 283 10.81 -10.60 -15.66
CA LYS A 283 9.87 -11.71 -15.49
C LYS A 283 8.44 -11.19 -15.34
N THR A 284 8.25 -10.15 -14.55
CA THR A 284 6.94 -9.50 -14.32
C THR A 284 6.39 -8.91 -15.62
N LEU A 285 7.20 -8.16 -16.38
CA LEU A 285 6.82 -7.65 -17.71
C LEU A 285 6.41 -8.75 -18.68
N ARG A 286 7.15 -9.87 -18.72
CA ARG A 286 6.80 -11.01 -19.59
C ARG A 286 5.46 -11.64 -19.20
N TRP A 287 5.20 -11.78 -17.91
CA TRP A 287 3.93 -12.28 -17.42
C TRP A 287 2.78 -11.30 -17.74
N ALA A 288 2.95 -10.00 -17.48
CA ALA A 288 1.96 -8.98 -17.81
C ALA A 288 1.62 -8.97 -19.31
N ARG A 289 2.64 -9.10 -20.17
CA ARG A 289 2.45 -9.23 -21.62
C ARG A 289 1.58 -10.43 -22.00
N GLU A 290 1.77 -11.57 -21.34
CA GLU A 290 0.97 -12.76 -21.59
C GLU A 290 -0.47 -12.58 -21.12
N MET A 291 -0.70 -11.99 -19.94
CA MET A 291 -2.06 -11.71 -19.44
C MET A 291 -2.80 -10.74 -20.37
N VAL A 292 -2.12 -9.67 -20.81
CA VAL A 292 -2.69 -8.73 -21.79
C VAL A 292 -3.00 -9.42 -23.12
N ARG A 293 -2.14 -10.33 -23.59
CA ARG A 293 -2.41 -11.13 -24.80
C ARG A 293 -3.66 -11.99 -24.64
N ILE A 294 -3.87 -12.60 -23.47
CA ILE A 294 -5.07 -13.40 -23.18
C ILE A 294 -6.32 -12.50 -23.16
N ALA A 295 -6.26 -11.38 -22.45
CA ALA A 295 -7.38 -10.45 -22.32
C ALA A 295 -7.76 -9.69 -23.61
N THR A 296 -6.94 -9.78 -24.66
CA THR A 296 -7.16 -9.08 -25.95
C THR A 296 -7.42 -10.02 -27.13
N GLN A 297 -7.41 -11.34 -26.90
CA GLN A 297 -7.87 -12.34 -27.87
C GLN A 297 -9.39 -12.26 -28.05
#